data_AF-A0AAX2HB17-F1
#
_entry.id   AF-A0AAX2HB17-F1
#
_cell.length_a   1.000
_cell.length_b   1.000
_cell.length_c   1.000
_cell.angle_alpha   90.00
_cell.angle_beta   90.00
_cell.angle_gamma   90.00
#
_symmetry.space_group_name_H-M   'P 1'
#
loop_
_entity.id
_entity.type
_entity.pdbx_description
1 polymer ?
#
loop_
_entity_poly.entity_id
_entity_poly.type
_entity_poly.pdbx_seq_one_letter_code
_entity_poly.pdbx_strand_id
1 'polypeptide(L)' 'MDTVVIEDGKAQTFEVTSPTADKTKQLRKETKNRAEGGAFIRNRETREIVPVSGISEIVRIP' A
#
# COMPACT_ATOMS: atom_id res chain seq x y z
N MET A 1 -6.69 -0.54 -0.09
CA MET A 1 -5.53 -0.90 0.73
C MET A 1 -6.05 -1.85 1.76
N ASP A 2 -5.67 -3.12 1.66
CA ASP A 2 -6.32 -4.19 2.43
C ASP A 2 -5.51 -4.54 3.67
N THR A 3 -4.19 -4.54 3.55
CA THR A 3 -3.28 -4.85 4.66
C THR A 3 -1.98 -4.07 4.58
N VAL A 4 -1.52 -3.57 5.73
CA VAL A 4 -0.22 -2.90 5.90
C VAL A 4 0.66 -3.79 6.76
N VAL A 5 1.93 -3.92 6.38
CA VAL A 5 2.99 -4.42 7.25
C VAL A 5 3.95 -3.26 7.51
N ILE A 6 4.27 -2.99 8.77
CA ILE A 6 5.22 -1.94 9.16
C ILE A 6 6.45 -2.63 9.73
N GLU A 7 7.58 -2.49 9.04
CA GLU A 7 8.87 -3.06 9.42
C GLU A 7 9.95 -1.98 9.24
N ASP A 8 10.89 -1.89 10.19
CA ASP A 8 12.00 -0.92 10.19
C ASP A 8 11.57 0.53 9.90
N GLY A 9 10.42 0.95 10.43
CA GLY A 9 9.89 2.31 10.28
C GLY A 9 9.35 2.64 8.88
N LYS A 10 9.17 1.63 8.01
CA LYS A 10 8.58 1.75 6.68
C LYS A 10 7.33 0.89 6.57
N ALA A 11 6.32 1.41 5.88
CA ALA A 11 5.09 0.67 5.64
C ALA A 11 5.09 0.04 4.24
N GLN A 12 4.92 -1.28 4.16
CA GLN A 12 4.61 -1.99 2.93
C GLN A 12 3.10 -2.26 2.88
N THR A 13 2.49 -2.05 1.72
CA THR A 13 1.04 -2.17 1.53
C THR A 13 0.72 -3.30 0.58
N PHE A 14 -0.37 -4.01 0.85
CA PHE A 14 -0.82 -5.17 0.09
C PHE A 14 -2.29 -5.04 -0.30
N GLU A 15 -2.57 -5.51 -1.52
CA GLU A 15 -3.89 -5.60 -2.13
C GLU A 15 -4.19 -7.06 -2.39
N VAL A 16 -5.12 -7.62 -1.61
CA VAL A 16 -5.48 -9.03 -1.71
C VAL A 16 -6.69 -9.15 -2.64
N THR A 17 -6.57 -9.95 -3.70
CA THR A 17 -7.60 -9.99 -4.73
C THR A 17 -7.73 -11.34 -5.41
N SER A 18 -8.81 -11.54 -6.17
CA SER A 18 -9.04 -12.78 -6.90
C SER A 18 -8.07 -12.90 -8.10
N PRO A 19 -7.87 -14.12 -8.64
CA PRO A 19 -6.83 -14.35 -9.65
C PRO A 19 -7.00 -13.53 -10.93
N THR A 20 -8.23 -13.19 -11.29
CA THR A 20 -8.57 -12.50 -12.54
C THR A 20 -8.99 -11.05 -12.36
N ALA A 21 -9.02 -10.52 -11.13
CA ALA A 21 -9.40 -9.15 -10.89
C ALA A 21 -8.42 -8.17 -11.55
N ASP A 22 -8.97 -7.19 -12.28
CA ASP A 22 -8.21 -6.06 -12.84
C ASP A 22 -7.98 -4.99 -11.76
N LYS A 23 -6.71 -4.73 -11.46
CA LYS A 23 -6.24 -3.75 -10.49
C LYS A 23 -5.55 -2.55 -11.14
N THR A 24 -5.59 -2.42 -12.47
CA THR A 24 -4.88 -1.38 -13.24
C THR A 24 -5.27 0.02 -12.81
N LYS A 25 -6.58 0.28 -12.62
CA LYS A 25 -7.07 1.59 -12.16
C LYS A 25 -6.56 1.95 -10.77
N GLN A 26 -6.45 0.94 -9.90
CA GLN A 26 -6.00 1.12 -8.53
C GLN A 26 -4.50 1.44 -8.47
N LEU A 27 -3.67 0.65 -9.16
CA LEU A 27 -2.23 0.91 -9.27
C LEU A 27 -1.96 2.30 -9.85
N ARG A 28 -2.69 2.71 -10.89
CA ARG A 28 -2.53 4.05 -11.50
C ARG A 28 -2.82 5.17 -10.50
N LYS A 29 -3.83 5.00 -9.63
CA LYS A 29 -4.16 5.97 -8.59
C LYS A 29 -3.04 6.07 -7.56
N GLU A 30 -2.48 4.95 -7.13
CA GLU A 30 -1.37 4.93 -6.16
C GLU A 30 -0.10 5.55 -6.73
N THR A 31 0.22 5.26 -8.01
CA THR A 31 1.32 5.92 -8.71
C THR A 31 1.14 7.44 -8.76
N LYS A 32 -0.07 7.92 -9.06
CA LYS A 32 -0.37 9.36 -9.08
C LYS A 32 -0.23 10.00 -7.69
N ASN A 33 -0.85 9.41 -6.67
CA ASN A 33 -0.77 9.90 -5.30
C ASN A 33 0.68 9.99 -4.81
N ARG A 34 1.54 9.08 -5.25
CA ARG A 34 2.97 9.08 -4.90
C ARG A 34 3.73 10.21 -5.58
N ALA A 35 3.42 10.50 -6.85
CA ALA A 35 3.98 11.65 -7.56
C ALA A 35 3.60 13.00 -6.91
N GLU A 36 2.47 13.06 -6.19
CA GLU A 36 1.97 14.28 -5.55
C GLU A 36 2.49 14.53 -4.11
N GLY A 37 3.40 13.68 -3.59
CA GLY A 37 4.02 13.90 -2.27
C GLY A 37 4.06 12.69 -1.34
N GLY A 38 3.61 11.53 -1.79
CA GLY A 38 3.78 10.26 -1.09
C GLY A 38 2.63 9.89 -0.15
N ALA A 39 2.47 8.59 0.06
CA ALA A 39 1.51 8.03 1.00
C ALA A 39 2.21 7.80 2.35
N PHE A 40 1.57 8.23 3.43
CA PHE A 40 2.00 7.95 4.80
C PHE A 40 0.92 7.14 5.51
N ILE A 41 1.35 6.27 6.42
CA ILE A 41 0.45 5.46 7.23
C ILE A 41 0.76 5.75 8.69
N ARG A 42 -0.30 5.83 9.50
CA ARG A 42 -0.16 5.96 10.94
C ARG A 42 0.06 4.57 11.54
N ASN A 43 1.20 4.35 12.18
CA ASN A 43 1.43 3.16 12.98
C ASN A 43 0.42 3.17 14.15
N ARG A 44 -0.39 2.12 14.29
CA ARG A 44 -1.44 2.06 15.32
C ARG A 44 -0.88 1.90 16.73
N GLU A 45 0.28 1.28 16.85
CA GLU A 45 0.94 1.00 18.14
C GLU A 45 1.69 2.23 18.63
N THR A 46 2.60 2.77 17.80
CA THR A 46 3.45 3.92 18.18
C THR A 46 2.78 5.27 17.94
N ARG A 47 1.69 5.30 17.16
CA ARG A 47 0.98 6.51 16.68
C ARG A 47 1.78 7.40 15.73
N GLU A 48 2.99 6.99 15.35
CA GLU A 48 3.86 7.70 14.43
C GLU A 48 3.36 7.65 13.00
N ILE A 49 3.79 8.62 12.20
CA ILE A 49 3.54 8.66 10.76
C ILE A 49 4.74 8.05 10.05
N VAL A 50 4.54 6.90 9.41
CA VAL A 50 5.59 6.19 8.67
C VAL A 50 5.37 6.32 7.16
N PRO A 51 6.44 6.50 6.36
CA PRO A 51 6.34 6.55 4.91
C PRO A 51 6.05 5.15 4.33
N VAL A 52 5.27 5.11 3.25
CA VAL A 52 5.03 3.88 2.51
C VAL A 52 6.17 3.60 1.52
N SER A 53 6.69 2.37 1.47
CA SER A 53 7.87 1.96 0.68
C SER A 53 7.65 1.89 -0.84
N GLY A 54 6.42 2.03 -1.34
CA GLY A 54 6.15 1.93 -2.77
C GLY A 54 4.67 2.03 -3.13
N ILE A 55 4.31 1.48 -4.28
CA ILE A 55 2.93 1.10 -4.59
C ILE A 55 2.59 -0.20 -3.88
N SER A 56 1.31 -0.48 -3.67
CA SER A 56 0.87 -1.72 -3.05
C SER A 56 1.23 -2.93 -3.91
N GLU A 57 1.69 -3.98 -3.25
CA GLU A 57 1.89 -5.28 -3.89
C GLU A 57 0.54 -5.98 -4.04
N ILE A 58 0.30 -6.58 -5.21
CA ILE A 58 -0.93 -7.34 -5.47
C ILE A 58 -0.68 -8.80 -5.11
N VAL A 59 -1.43 -9.28 -4.13
CA VAL A 59 -1.46 -10.70 -3.73
C VAL A 59 -2.72 -11.33 -4.30
N ARG A 60 -2.56 -12.34 -5.16
CA ARG A 60 -3.69 -13.07 -5.74
C ARG A 60 -3.93 -14.37 -4.99
N ILE A 61 -5.12 -14.49 -4.38
CA ILE A 61 -5.54 -15.70 -3.66
C ILE A 61 -6.46 -16.54 -4.56
N PRO A 62 -6.25 -17.87 -4.67
CA PRO A 62 -7.11 -18.79 -5.41
C PRO A 62 -8.54 -18.88 -4.89
#